data_AF-A0A7W0PT43-F1
#
_entry.id   AF-A0A7W0PT43-F1
#
_cell.length_a   1.000
_cell.length_b   1.000
_cell.length_c   1.000
_cell.angle_alpha   90.00
_cell.angle_beta   90.00
_cell.angle_gamma   90.00
#
_symmetry.space_group_name_H-M   'P 1'
#
loop_
_entity.id
_entity.type
_entity.pdbx_description
1 polymer ?
#
loop_
_entity_poly.entity_id
_entity_poly.type
_entity_poly.pdbx_seq_one_letter_code
_entity_poly.pdbx_strand_id
1 'polypeptide(L)'
;PQHPYTQLLIDSIPAIDPSKTWKKEKLVGDPSARVSTAAQGCKFADRCPYVMDICRDEAPPLFRTDEGRAAACFLYRDRPQLGGSDMNQVLGTHALAVPEGAGTVVA
;
A
#
# COMPACT_ATOMS: atom_id res chain seq x y z
N PRO A 1 7.47 -0.94 2.37
CA PRO A 1 6.16 -0.41 1.89
C PRO A 1 6.35 0.11 0.46
N GLN A 2 5.52 -0.33 -0.50
CA GLN A 2 5.75 -0.02 -1.93
C GLN A 2 4.87 1.12 -2.46
N HIS A 3 3.75 1.40 -1.80
CA HIS A 3 2.86 2.50 -2.20
C HIS A 3 3.32 3.82 -1.56
N PRO A 4 3.41 4.94 -2.31
CA PRO A 4 3.88 6.23 -1.79
C PRO A 4 3.12 6.71 -0.54
N TYR A 5 1.80 6.55 -0.51
CA TYR A 5 0.99 6.83 0.69
C TYR A 5 1.50 6.13 1.96
N THR A 6 1.79 4.83 1.87
CA THR A 6 2.25 4.05 3.03
C THR A 6 3.67 4.42 3.43
N GLN A 7 4.53 4.75 2.46
CA GLN A 7 5.88 5.25 2.74
C GLN A 7 5.79 6.55 3.55
N LEU A 8 5.00 7.52 3.06
CA LEU A 8 4.79 8.80 3.74
C LEU A 8 4.17 8.66 5.12
N LEU A 9 3.25 7.70 5.32
CA LEU A 9 2.68 7.42 6.64
C LEU A 9 3.74 6.92 7.62
N ILE A 10 4.65 6.06 7.18
CA ILE A 10 5.75 5.55 8.00
C ILE A 10 6.77 6.66 8.30
N ASP A 11 7.09 7.50 7.31
CA ASP A 11 8.00 8.63 7.48
C ASP A 11 7.43 9.73 8.38
N SER A 12 6.10 9.79 8.50
CA SER A 12 5.40 10.70 9.41
C SER A 12 5.55 10.31 10.88
N ILE A 13 6.12 9.14 11.19
CA ILE A 13 6.36 8.68 12.56
C ILE A 13 7.61 9.40 13.11
N PRO A 14 7.48 10.22 14.16
CA PRO A 14 8.62 10.94 14.74
C PRO A 14 9.60 9.96 15.41
N ALA A 15 10.88 10.32 15.39
CA ALA A 15 11.90 9.59 16.16
C ALA A 15 11.64 9.74 17.67
N ILE A 16 11.72 8.63 18.40
CA ILE A 16 11.54 8.60 19.87
C ILE A 16 12.70 9.30 20.59
N ASP A 17 13.90 9.24 20.00
CA ASP A 17 15.10 9.82 20.56
C ASP A 17 15.19 11.34 20.25
N PRO A 18 15.10 12.21 21.27
CA PRO A 18 15.12 13.66 21.08
C PRO A 18 16.49 14.18 20.60
N SER A 19 17.55 13.39 20.71
CA SER A 19 18.88 13.75 20.18
C SER A 19 19.00 13.56 18.67
N LYS A 20 18.07 12.83 18.04
CA LYS A 20 18.05 12.60 16.59
C LYS A 20 17.18 13.65 15.91
N THR A 21 17.76 14.41 14.98
CA THR A 21 16.99 15.30 14.12
C THR A 21 16.03 14.49 13.25
N TRP A 22 14.73 14.62 13.49
CA TRP A 22 13.71 14.05 12.61
C TRP A 22 13.73 14.78 11.27
N LYS A 23 14.29 14.13 10.25
CA LYS A 23 14.27 14.62 8.88
C LYS A 23 12.88 14.36 8.30
N LYS A 24 12.03 15.38 8.32
CA LYS A 24 10.76 15.34 7.58
C LYS A 24 11.09 15.30 6.10
N GLU A 25 10.84 14.16 5.45
CA GLU A 25 10.68 14.18 3.99
C GLU A 25 9.54 15.17 3.70
N LYS A 26 9.85 16.25 2.99
CA LYS A 26 8.85 17.30 2.76
C LYS A 26 7.75 16.69 1.90
N LEU A 27 6.56 16.49 2.46
CA LEU A 27 5.39 16.07 1.69
C LEU A 27 5.24 17.00 0.49
N VAL A 28 5.45 16.47 -0.71
CA VAL A 28 5.20 17.20 -1.96
C VAL A 28 3.72 17.03 -2.27
N GLY A 29 2.97 18.12 -2.15
CA GLY A 29 1.52 18.14 -2.23
C GLY A 29 0.93 18.93 -1.06
N ASP A 30 -0.26 19.50 -1.22
CA ASP A 30 -0.94 20.20 -0.14
C ASP A 30 -1.54 19.17 0.84
N PRO A 31 -1.06 19.06 2.10
CA PRO A 31 -1.64 18.16 3.10
C PRO A 31 -3.12 18.51 3.42
N SER A 32 -3.57 19.70 3.05
CA SER A 32 -4.96 20.17 3.15
C SER A 32 -5.81 19.78 1.94
N ALA A 33 -5.19 19.37 0.82
CA ALA A 33 -5.89 18.92 -0.37
C ALA A 33 -6.80 17.75 0.03
N ARG A 34 -8.09 17.85 -0.29
CA ARG A 34 -9.05 16.80 0.07
C ARG A 34 -8.66 15.50 -0.63
N VAL A 35 -8.89 14.36 0.03
CA VAL A 35 -8.89 13.08 -0.68
C VAL A 35 -9.98 13.18 -1.74
N SER A 36 -9.60 13.12 -3.01
CA SER A 36 -10.57 13.21 -4.09
C SER A 36 -11.61 12.10 -3.93
N THR A 37 -12.88 12.50 -3.84
CA THR A 37 -14.03 11.59 -3.88
C THR A 37 -14.46 11.30 -5.31
N ALA A 38 -13.68 11.72 -6.31
CA ALA A 38 -13.97 11.44 -7.70
C ALA A 38 -14.12 9.92 -7.88
N ALA A 39 -15.18 9.52 -8.58
CA ALA A 39 -15.39 8.13 -8.98
C ALA A 39 -14.31 7.63 -9.97
N GLN A 40 -13.49 8.55 -10.48
CA GLN A 40 -12.46 8.36 -11.50
C GLN A 40 -11.10 8.71 -10.89
N GLY A 41 -10.06 7.95 -11.22
CA GLY A 41 -8.71 8.21 -10.74
C GLY A 41 -8.29 7.51 -9.43
N CYS A 42 -7.00 7.67 -9.11
CA CYS A 42 -6.39 7.31 -7.84
C CYS A 42 -6.73 8.34 -6.76
N LYS A 43 -7.31 7.87 -5.64
CA LYS A 43 -7.69 8.72 -4.48
C LYS A 43 -6.54 9.51 -3.86
N PHE A 44 -5.29 9.07 -4.09
CA PHE A 44 -4.09 9.71 -3.55
C PHE A 44 -3.41 10.66 -4.54
N ALA A 45 -3.93 10.84 -5.76
CA ALA A 45 -3.28 11.62 -6.81
C ALA A 45 -2.90 13.05 -6.39
N ASP A 46 -3.77 13.75 -5.66
CA ASP A 46 -3.56 15.15 -5.25
C ASP A 46 -2.42 15.34 -4.23
N ARG A 47 -2.04 14.27 -3.54
CA ARG A 47 -1.00 14.26 -2.50
C ARG A 47 0.20 13.38 -2.87
N CYS A 48 0.17 12.74 -4.05
CA CYS A 48 1.21 11.81 -4.46
C CYS A 48 2.39 12.58 -5.05
N PRO A 49 3.62 12.42 -4.51
CA PRO A 49 4.81 13.05 -5.07
C PRO A 49 5.17 12.50 -6.47
N TYR A 50 4.60 11.36 -6.86
CA TYR A 50 4.83 10.67 -8.13
C TYR A 50 3.55 10.63 -8.99
N VAL A 51 2.66 11.62 -8.86
CA VAL A 51 1.42 11.68 -9.63
C VAL A 51 1.71 11.78 -11.14
N MET A 52 0.96 11.04 -11.93
CA MET A 52 0.95 11.07 -13.40
C MET A 52 -0.47 11.39 -13.87
N ASP A 53 -0.65 11.79 -15.13
CA ASP A 53 -1.97 12.15 -15.67
C ASP A 53 -2.97 10.98 -15.58
N ILE A 54 -2.53 9.75 -15.90
CA ILE A 54 -3.32 8.53 -15.74
C ILE A 54 -3.82 8.31 -14.29
N CYS A 55 -3.10 8.82 -13.28
CA CYS A 55 -3.53 8.72 -11.89
C CYS A 55 -4.75 9.58 -11.59
N ARG A 56 -5.05 10.60 -12.40
CA ARG A 56 -6.24 11.45 -12.26
C ARG A 56 -7.44 10.90 -13.03
N ASP A 57 -7.16 10.19 -14.12
CA ASP A 57 -8.19 9.69 -15.04
C ASP A 57 -8.69 8.28 -14.65
N GLU A 58 -7.80 7.41 -14.19
CA GLU A 58 -8.11 5.98 -13.94
C GLU A 58 -7.71 5.50 -12.54
N ALA A 59 -8.50 4.56 -12.01
CA ALA A 59 -8.14 3.88 -10.77
C ALA A 59 -7.13 2.76 -11.08
N PRO A 60 -5.95 2.72 -10.43
CA PRO A 60 -4.96 1.69 -10.71
C PRO A 60 -5.48 0.32 -10.28
N PRO A 61 -5.32 -0.73 -11.10
CA PRO A 61 -5.55 -2.10 -10.64
C PRO A 61 -4.48 -2.49 -9.61
N LEU A 62 -4.67 -3.64 -8.97
CA LEU A 62 -3.71 -4.17 -8.01
C LEU A 62 -2.53 -4.82 -8.77
N PHE A 63 -1.31 -4.34 -8.55
CA PHE A 63 -0.10 -4.90 -9.16
C PHE A 63 0.72 -5.70 -8.15
N ARG A 64 1.29 -6.83 -8.58
CA ARG A 64 2.23 -7.61 -7.76
C ARG A 64 3.60 -6.91 -7.76
N THR A 65 3.94 -6.33 -6.62
CA THR A 65 5.20 -5.60 -6.43
C THR A 65 6.35 -6.49 -5.96
N ASP A 66 6.01 -7.60 -5.29
CA ASP A 66 6.93 -8.63 -4.79
C ASP A 66 6.15 -9.94 -4.52
N GLU A 67 6.81 -11.02 -4.13
CA GLU A 67 6.17 -12.31 -3.83
C GLU A 67 5.04 -12.18 -2.80
N GLY A 68 5.31 -11.46 -1.71
CA GLY A 68 4.35 -11.25 -0.61
C GLY A 68 3.69 -9.86 -0.59
N ARG A 69 3.81 -9.06 -1.67
CA ARG A 69 3.37 -7.66 -1.65
C ARG A 69 2.69 -7.23 -2.95
N ALA A 70 1.61 -6.48 -2.80
CA ALA A 70 0.93 -5.85 -3.90
C ALA A 70 0.61 -4.38 -3.59
N ALA A 71 0.44 -3.58 -4.64
CA ALA A 71 0.06 -2.17 -4.53
C ALA A 71 -0.82 -1.74 -5.70
N ALA A 72 -1.90 -1.02 -5.41
CA ALA A 72 -2.72 -0.37 -6.42
C ALA A 72 -2.08 0.97 -6.82
N CYS A 73 -1.08 0.94 -7.69
CA CYS A 73 -0.29 2.12 -8.07
C CYS A 73 0.31 1.98 -9.47
N PHE A 74 0.09 2.99 -10.33
CA PHE A 74 0.61 3.01 -11.70
C PHE A 74 2.14 3.07 -11.81
N LEU A 75 2.87 3.32 -10.72
CA LEU A 75 4.33 3.16 -10.69
C LEU A 75 4.77 1.72 -11.01
N TYR A 76 3.89 0.74 -10.82
CA TYR A 76 4.15 -0.67 -11.07
C TYR A 76 3.34 -1.22 -12.25
N ARG A 77 2.94 -0.34 -13.20
CA ARG A 77 2.09 -0.72 -14.36
C ARG A 77 2.72 -1.75 -15.30
N ASP A 78 4.02 -1.97 -15.19
CA ASP A 78 4.82 -2.98 -15.90
C ASP A 78 4.80 -4.35 -15.20
N ARG A 79 4.23 -4.44 -13.99
CA ARG A 79 4.13 -5.66 -13.20
C ARG A 79 2.84 -6.44 -13.48
N PRO A 80 2.81 -7.74 -13.16
CA PRO A 80 1.57 -8.53 -13.27
C PRO A 80 0.43 -7.92 -12.46
N GLN A 81 -0.73 -7.79 -13.11
CA GLN A 81 -1.97 -7.39 -12.45
C GLN A 81 -2.57 -8.60 -11.71
N LEU A 82 -3.15 -8.33 -10.55
CA LEU A 82 -3.82 -9.31 -9.71
C LEU A 82 -5.33 -9.04 -9.74
N GLY A 83 -6.12 -10.07 -10.02
CA GLY A 83 -7.56 -10.01 -9.88
C GLY A 83 -8.00 -10.06 -8.42
N GLY A 84 -9.26 -9.71 -8.14
CA GLY A 84 -9.83 -9.77 -6.79
C GLY A 84 -9.77 -11.16 -6.14
N SER A 85 -9.72 -12.22 -6.95
CA SER A 85 -9.58 -13.62 -6.53
C SER A 85 -8.15 -14.00 -6.15
N ASP A 86 -7.15 -13.22 -6.57
CA ASP A 86 -5.73 -13.58 -6.52
C ASP A 86 -5.02 -13.02 -5.27
N MET A 87 -5.75 -12.35 -4.37
CA MET A 87 -5.18 -11.80 -3.14
C MET A 87 -4.52 -12.87 -2.25
N ASN A 88 -5.06 -14.09 -2.24
CA ASN A 88 -4.46 -15.20 -1.49
C ASN A 88 -3.10 -15.63 -2.05
N GLN A 89 -2.77 -15.32 -3.31
CA GLN A 89 -1.46 -15.59 -3.89
C GLN A 89 -0.40 -14.59 -3.40
N VAL A 90 -0.82 -13.43 -2.90
CA VAL A 90 0.05 -12.39 -2.32
C VAL A 90 0.23 -12.61 -0.82
N LEU A 91 -0.84 -12.99 -0.11
CA LEU A 91 -0.81 -13.19 1.34
C LEU A 91 -0.38 -14.62 1.73
N GLY A 92 -0.42 -15.55 0.78
CA GLY A 92 -0.22 -16.98 1.01
C GLY A 92 1.16 -17.50 0.62
N THR A 93 2.19 -17.12 1.38
CA THR A 93 3.38 -17.98 1.59
C THR A 93 4.06 -17.78 2.94
N HIS A 94 3.28 -17.37 3.94
CA HIS A 94 3.47 -17.85 5.30
C HIS A 94 2.18 -18.56 5.71
N ALA A 95 1.85 -19.65 5.01
CA ALA A 95 1.01 -20.66 5.61
C ALA A 95 1.76 -21.10 6.87
N LEU A 96 1.36 -20.54 8.03
CA LEU A 96 1.53 -21.20 9.30
C LEU A 96 1.04 -22.62 9.05
N ALA A 97 1.93 -23.59 9.13
CA ALA A 97 1.53 -24.96 9.37
C ALA A 97 0.65 -24.90 10.62
N VAL A 98 -0.67 -24.90 10.45
CA VAL A 98 -1.58 -25.28 11.51
C VAL A 98 -1.45 -26.80 11.54
N PRO A 99 -0.80 -27.41 12.55
CA PRO A 99 -0.84 -28.85 12.67
C PRO A 99 -2.30 -29.25 12.83
N GLU A 100 -2.83 -29.98 11.86
CA GLU A 100 -4.10 -30.67 11.99
C GLU A 100 -3.95 -31.70 13.10
N GLY A 101 -4.45 -31.39 14.30
CA GLY A 101 -4.60 -32.36 15.38
C GLY A 101 -4.19 -31.87 16.77
N ALA A 102 -5.14 -31.32 17.52
CA ALA A 102 -5.31 -31.55 18.96
C ALA A 102 -6.55 -30.79 19.45
N GLY A 103 -7.69 -31.46 19.46
CA GLY A 103 -8.94 -30.90 19.95
C GLY A 103 -10.01 -31.96 20.15
N THR A 104 -9.67 -33.06 20.84
CA THR A 104 -10.67 -33.99 21.34
C THR A 104 -11.50 -33.28 22.41
N VAL A 105 -12.71 -32.89 22.06
CA VAL A 105 -13.77 -32.59 23.02
C VAL A 105 -14.20 -33.91 23.66
N VAL A 106 -13.91 -34.08 24.95
CA VAL A 106 -14.48 -35.17 25.76
C VAL A 106 -15.76 -34.62 26.38
N ALA A 107 -16.87 -35.31 26.11
CA ALA A 107 -18.19 -35.06 26.66
C ALA A 107 -18.30 -35.49 28.13
#